data_AF-A0A9P3KDA4-F1
#
_entry.id   AF-A0A9P3KDA4-F1
#
_cell.length_a   1.000
_cell.length_b   1.000
_cell.length_c   1.000
_cell.angle_alpha   90.00
_cell.angle_beta   90.00
_cell.angle_gamma   90.00
#
_symmetry.space_group_name_H-M   'P 1'
#
loop_
_entity.id
_entity.type
_entity.pdbx_description
1 polymer ?
#
loop_
_entity_poly.entity_id
_entity_poly.type
_entity_poly.pdbx_seq_one_letter_code
_entity_poly.pdbx_strand_id
1 'polypeptide(L)'
;MLLSCYTDASFNSVKADGTSIGGYVCLLGGGAVSWRSKKQNEEEEEEEEEEEEEEEEEEEEEEEEEEEEEEEEEEEEEEEEEGERSSYPP
;
A
#
# COMPACT_ATOMS: atom_id res chain seq x y z
N MET A 1 -5.46 -45.86 5.89
CA MET A 1 -5.87 -44.91 4.82
C MET A 1 -4.95 -43.70 4.90
N LEU A 2 -4.48 -43.19 3.77
CA LEU A 2 -3.64 -42.00 3.70
C LEU A 2 -4.46 -40.84 3.14
N LEU A 3 -4.29 -39.67 3.74
CA LEU A 3 -4.81 -38.39 3.26
C LEU A 3 -3.66 -37.66 2.55
N SER A 4 -3.85 -37.30 1.29
CA SER A 4 -2.90 -36.52 0.49
C SER A 4 -3.58 -35.25 0.00
N CYS A 5 -2.99 -34.08 0.23
CA CYS A 5 -3.53 -32.81 -0.25
C CYS A 5 -2.54 -32.13 -1.21
N TYR A 6 -3.06 -31.50 -2.24
CA TYR A 6 -2.33 -30.76 -3.26
C TYR A 6 -2.92 -29.35 -3.35
N THR A 7 -2.07 -28.36 -3.55
CA THR A 7 -2.45 -26.96 -3.77
C THR A 7 -1.71 -26.44 -5.00
N ASP A 8 -2.35 -25.57 -5.76
CA ASP A 8 -1.80 -24.94 -6.96
C ASP A 8 -2.37 -23.53 -7.11
N ALA A 9 -1.58 -22.63 -7.69
CA ALA A 9 -2.01 -21.26 -7.96
C ALA A 9 -1.39 -20.77 -9.26
N SER A 10 -2.17 -20.00 -10.04
CA SER A 10 -1.74 -19.36 -11.28
C SER A 10 -2.07 -17.87 -11.24
N PHE A 11 -1.04 -17.05 -11.35
CA PHE A 11 -1.14 -15.59 -11.51
C PHE A 11 -1.26 -15.25 -13.01
N ASN A 12 -2.16 -14.31 -13.36
CA ASN A 12 -2.24 -13.67 -14.68
C ASN A 12 -2.37 -14.63 -15.89
N SER A 13 -3.25 -15.64 -15.78
CA SER A 13 -3.49 -16.62 -16.87
C SER A 13 -4.46 -16.13 -17.96
N VAL A 14 -5.21 -15.05 -17.70
CA VAL A 14 -6.14 -14.43 -18.65
C VAL A 14 -5.87 -12.93 -18.70
N LYS A 15 -5.25 -12.46 -19.80
CA LYS A 15 -4.91 -11.04 -20.06
C LYS A 15 -6.09 -10.05 -20.00
N ALA A 16 -7.31 -10.53 -19.85
CA ALA A 16 -8.52 -9.70 -19.82
C ALA A 16 -8.98 -9.36 -18.41
N ASP A 17 -8.60 -10.13 -17.38
CA ASP A 17 -9.24 -10.05 -16.07
C ASP A 17 -8.27 -9.90 -14.88
N GLY A 18 -6.95 -9.75 -15.10
CA GLY A 18 -5.93 -9.53 -14.03
C GLY A 18 -5.75 -10.64 -12.97
N THR A 19 -6.73 -11.52 -12.84
CA THR A 19 -7.06 -12.17 -11.59
C THR A 19 -6.37 -13.52 -11.45
N SER A 20 -5.89 -13.74 -10.24
CA SER A 20 -5.24 -14.97 -9.83
C SER A 20 -6.26 -16.09 -9.58
N ILE A 21 -5.90 -17.32 -9.96
CA ILE A 21 -6.73 -18.51 -9.70
C ILE A 21 -5.95 -19.45 -8.79
N GLY A 22 -6.48 -19.68 -7.60
CA GLY A 22 -5.94 -20.63 -6.62
C GLY A 22 -6.87 -21.81 -6.40
N GLY A 23 -6.31 -22.97 -6.05
CA GLY A 23 -7.10 -24.13 -5.73
C GLY A 23 -6.37 -25.21 -4.95
N TYR A 24 -7.15 -26.09 -4.33
CA TYR A 24 -6.62 -27.27 -3.64
C TYR A 24 -7.51 -28.50 -3.89
N VAL A 25 -6.93 -29.68 -3.71
CA VAL A 25 -7.64 -30.97 -3.67
C VAL A 25 -7.03 -31.88 -2.63
N CYS A 26 -7.88 -32.51 -1.82
CA CYS A 26 -7.50 -33.53 -0.84
C CYS A 26 -8.09 -34.89 -1.24
N LEU A 27 -7.24 -35.92 -1.20
CA LEU A 27 -7.54 -37.30 -1.56
C LEU A 27 -7.43 -38.20 -0.31
N LEU A 28 -8.46 -39.01 -0.03
CA LEU A 28 -8.42 -40.07 0.98
C LEU A 28 -8.46 -41.43 0.29
N GLY A 29 -7.40 -42.22 0.45
CA GLY A 29 -7.31 -43.54 -0.20
C GLY A 29 -7.35 -43.48 -1.74
N GLY A 30 -6.90 -42.37 -2.32
CA GLY A 30 -6.91 -42.11 -3.76
C GLY A 30 -8.20 -41.48 -4.30
N GLY A 31 -9.26 -41.36 -3.50
CA GLY A 31 -10.49 -40.67 -3.89
C GLY A 31 -10.53 -39.23 -3.37
N ALA A 32 -10.98 -38.28 -4.18
CA ALA A 32 -11.13 -36.89 -3.75
C ALA A 32 -12.24 -36.75 -2.70
N VAL A 33 -11.92 -36.10 -1.58
CA VAL A 33 -12.84 -35.86 -0.46
C VAL A 33 -13.16 -34.39 -0.24
N SER A 34 -12.29 -33.49 -0.72
CA SER A 34 -12.53 -32.04 -0.70
C SER A 34 -11.72 -31.40 -1.82
N TRP A 35 -12.28 -30.39 -2.47
CA TRP A 35 -11.58 -29.55 -3.42
C TRP A 35 -12.20 -28.16 -3.45
N ARG A 36 -11.42 -27.16 -3.84
CA ARG A 36 -11.90 -25.81 -4.15
C ARG A 36 -11.05 -25.21 -5.27
N SER A 37 -11.67 -24.41 -6.11
CA SER A 37 -11.02 -23.51 -7.05
C SER A 37 -11.71 -22.16 -6.88
N LYS A 38 -10.95 -21.10 -6.56
CA LYS A 38 -11.45 -19.73 -6.38
C LYS A 38 -10.65 -18.83 -7.34
N LYS A 39 -11.37 -18.06 -8.16
CA LYS A 39 -10.83 -16.88 -8.83
C LYS A 39 -10.79 -15.78 -7.76
N GLN A 40 -9.61 -15.22 -7.47
CA GLN A 40 -9.49 -14.06 -6.59
C GLN A 40 -10.26 -12.92 -7.25
N ASN A 41 -11.08 -12.21 -6.47
CA ASN A 41 -11.98 -11.18 -7.01
C ASN A 41 -11.19 -9.88 -7.13
N GLU A 42 -11.43 -9.15 -8.22
CA GLU A 42 -10.81 -7.85 -8.53
C GLU A 42 -11.06 -6.83 -7.39
N GLU A 43 -12.19 -6.96 -6.68
CA GLU A 43 -12.57 -6.16 -5.50
C GLU A 43 -11.57 -6.22 -4.32
N GLU A 44 -10.85 -7.34 -4.14
CA GLU A 44 -9.79 -7.42 -3.11
C GLU A 44 -8.50 -6.70 -3.57
N GLU A 45 -8.27 -6.55 -4.87
CA GLU A 45 -7.12 -5.80 -5.43
C GLU A 45 -7.44 -4.30 -5.54
N GLU A 46 -8.67 -3.92 -5.88
CA GLU A 46 -9.12 -2.51 -5.87
C GLU A 46 -9.09 -1.91 -4.46
N GLU A 47 -9.49 -2.64 -3.41
CA GLU A 47 -9.36 -2.15 -2.02
C GLU A 47 -7.88 -1.97 -1.61
N GLU A 48 -6.97 -2.84 -2.06
CA GLU A 48 -5.53 -2.71 -1.75
C GLU A 48 -4.90 -1.53 -2.52
N GLU A 49 -5.28 -1.32 -3.78
CA GLU A 49 -4.85 -0.14 -4.56
C GLU A 49 -5.43 1.17 -3.98
N GLU A 50 -6.70 1.20 -3.54
CA GLU A 50 -7.28 2.37 -2.87
C GLU A 50 -6.57 2.67 -1.53
N GLU A 51 -6.25 1.65 -0.72
CA GLU A 51 -5.49 1.84 0.53
C GLU A 51 -4.06 2.37 0.25
N GLU A 52 -3.37 1.87 -0.78
CA GLU A 52 -2.05 2.39 -1.19
C GLU A 52 -2.13 3.84 -1.69
N GLU A 53 -3.15 4.20 -2.48
CA GLU A 53 -3.36 5.59 -2.93
C GLU A 53 -3.67 6.54 -1.77
N GLU A 54 -4.48 6.12 -0.79
CA GLU A 54 -4.75 6.92 0.42
C GLU A 54 -3.47 7.11 1.27
N GLU A 55 -2.63 6.08 1.43
CA GLU A 55 -1.35 6.21 2.14
C GLU A 55 -0.38 7.16 1.42
N GLU A 56 -0.31 7.13 0.08
CA GLU A 56 0.52 8.07 -0.70
C GLU A 56 0.01 9.52 -0.58
N GLU A 57 -1.31 9.75 -0.60
CA GLU A 57 -1.88 11.09 -0.39
C GLU A 57 -1.59 11.62 1.03
N GLU A 58 -1.67 10.78 2.06
CA GLU A 58 -1.32 11.18 3.44
C GLU A 58 0.17 11.53 3.57
N GLU A 59 1.08 10.77 2.94
CA GLU A 59 2.52 11.09 2.94
C GLU A 59 2.82 12.42 2.22
N GLU A 60 2.16 12.70 1.09
CA GLU A 60 2.32 13.99 0.38
C GLU A 60 1.80 15.18 1.22
N GLU A 61 0.67 15.03 1.92
CA GLU A 61 0.16 16.08 2.82
C GLU A 61 1.11 16.33 4.00
N GLU A 62 1.70 15.28 4.59
CA GLU A 62 2.70 15.43 5.68
C GLU A 62 3.97 16.14 5.18
N GLU A 63 4.47 15.82 3.97
CA GLU A 63 5.63 16.52 3.39
C GLU A 63 5.34 18.00 3.12
N GLU A 64 4.15 18.34 2.61
CA GLU A 64 3.76 19.75 2.40
C GLU A 64 3.67 20.54 3.72
N GLU A 65 3.12 19.93 4.79
CA GLU A 65 3.08 20.56 6.13
C GLU A 65 4.49 20.79 6.71
N GLU A 66 5.41 19.83 6.55
CA GLU A 66 6.80 20.00 6.99
C GLU A 66 7.53 21.11 6.23
N GLU A 67 7.33 21.23 4.90
CA GLU A 67 7.91 22.32 4.11
C GLU A 67 7.37 23.70 4.53
N GLU A 68 6.06 23.82 4.81
CA GLU A 68 5.48 25.07 5.31
C GLU A 68 6.03 25.46 6.69
N GLU A 69 6.21 24.50 7.61
CA GLU A 69 6.82 24.76 8.92
C GLU A 69 8.28 25.21 8.79
N GLU A 70 9.09 24.61 7.89
CA GLU A 70 10.47 25.04 7.65
C GLU A 70 10.53 26.46 7.06
N GLU A 71 9.64 26.82 6.12
CA GLU A 71 9.57 28.18 5.58
C GLU A 71 9.19 29.22 6.66
N GLU A 72 8.24 28.90 7.55
CA GLU A 72 7.88 29.78 8.66
C GLU A 72 9.05 29.97 9.64
N GLU A 73 9.79 28.90 9.98
CA GLU A 73 10.99 29.01 10.83
C GLU A 73 12.08 29.86 10.19
N GLU A 74 12.34 29.71 8.88
CA GLU A 74 13.32 30.55 8.16
C GLU A 74 12.90 32.04 8.15
N GLU A 75 11.62 32.34 7.94
CA GLU A 75 11.11 33.73 8.00
C GLU A 75 11.25 34.34 9.40
N GLU A 76 10.98 33.57 10.46
CA GLU A 76 11.17 34.03 11.85
C GLU A 76 12.65 34.31 12.15
N GLU A 77 13.58 33.46 11.71
CA GLU A 77 15.03 33.68 11.87
C GLU A 77 15.51 34.95 11.12
N GLU A 78 15.02 35.20 9.91
CA GLU A 78 15.33 36.43 9.15
C GLU A 78 14.82 37.69 9.85
N GLU A 79 13.59 37.67 10.40
CA GLU A 79 13.03 38.80 11.15
C GLU A 79 13.83 39.10 12.44
N GLU A 80 14.30 38.07 13.16
CA GLU A 80 15.15 38.24 14.33
C GLU A 80 16.50 38.89 13.97
N GLU A 81 17.17 38.44 12.91
CA GLU A 81 18.43 39.04 12.45
C GLU A 81 18.27 40.51 12.02
N GLU A 82 17.20 40.85 11.30
CA GLU A 82 16.89 42.24 10.90
C GLU A 82 16.59 43.14 12.11
N GLY A 83 15.86 42.61 13.10
CA GLY A 83 15.57 43.26 14.37
C GLY A 83 16.82 43.62 15.15
N GLU A 84 17.76 42.67 15.27
CA GLU A 84 19.05 42.87 15.95
C GLU A 84 19.91 43.92 15.24
N ARG A 85 19.93 43.92 13.90
CA ARG A 85 20.69 44.87 13.08
C ARG A 85 20.17 46.31 13.17
N SER A 86 18.86 46.50 13.37
CA SER A 86 18.25 47.83 13.53
C SER A 86 18.49 48.46 14.91
N SER A 87 18.88 47.66 15.91
CA SER A 87 19.07 48.10 17.30
C SER A 87 20.36 48.90 17.55
N TYR A 88 21.31 48.88 16.61
CA TYR A 88 22.55 49.65 16.67
C TYR A 88 22.40 51.00 15.94
N PRO A 89 22.53 52.15 16.64
CA PRO A 89 22.51 53.44 15.96
C PRO A 89 23.79 53.65 15.12
N PRO A 90 23.73 54.47 14.05
CA PRO A 90 24.83 54.68 13.11
C PRO A 90 26.06 55.36 13.72
#